data_AF-A0A5M3Z4F7-F1
#
_entry.id   AF-A0A5M3Z4F7-F1
#
_cell.length_a   1.000
_cell.length_b   1.000
_cell.length_c   1.000
_cell.angle_alpha   90.00
_cell.angle_beta   90.00
_cell.angle_gamma   90.00
#
_symmetry.space_group_name_H-M   'P 1'
#
loop_
_entity.id
_entity.type
_entity.pdbx_description
1 polymer ?
#
loop_
_entity_poly.entity_id
_entity_poly.type
_entity_poly.pdbx_seq_one_letter_code
_entity_poly.pdbx_strand_id
1 'polypeptide(L)'
;METDLVDVPRGYLSGPMKEVIVGAAGGITQVLIGQPFDIVKVRMQTQANTSAAHLARNIWRQEGPLAFYKGTLPPLLGVGACISIVYTSFHPFSTALHSLTPDRPSLTLPQTYLAGGLAGLTNSAISGPMEHIRIRLQTQSATSSQTYTSARDCIRRIVQQSGPAGLYRGHSATMLREFHSYGVWFSVFEVLMAATMRAEDKPRDQIAGWKIAACGALTGEVLWTVNYPFDVVKSKMQADGFGVDRRVEAVHPHQVEKAKGLQSVCWGDEYERMISGMLYSPVAPELIEGRLRARRLMAEFNTPPDPDTPAVETSSRRETILRSLVGRASGDVYIEPPLFVDYGCNISVGDGFYANFNLTVLDCGLVTIGDHVEIGPNVNIITGEHETDIEARRAHRGLEFTREIVIGNDCWIGANVTILGGVTIGEGSSVGAGSVVKRDVPPFSVVVGNPARVVRSARKEV
;
A
#
# COMPACT_ATOMS: atom_id res chain seq x y z
N MET A 1 -26.28 -35.96 -40.62
CA MET A 1 -26.74 -36.54 -39.33
C MET A 1 -26.68 -35.39 -38.34
N GLU A 2 -27.85 -34.92 -37.91
CA GLU A 2 -28.05 -33.73 -37.08
C GLU A 2 -27.08 -33.67 -35.89
N THR A 3 -26.33 -32.58 -35.79
CA THR A 3 -25.58 -32.22 -34.60
C THR A 3 -26.45 -31.26 -33.80
N ASP A 4 -27.24 -31.82 -32.88
CA ASP A 4 -28.00 -31.04 -31.92
C ASP A 4 -27.06 -30.19 -31.04
N LEU A 5 -27.38 -28.91 -30.99
CA LEU A 5 -26.82 -27.93 -30.06
C LEU A 5 -27.24 -28.31 -28.64
N VAL A 6 -26.25 -28.52 -27.77
CA VAL A 6 -26.34 -28.47 -26.31
C VAL A 6 -27.61 -29.09 -25.73
N ASP A 7 -27.71 -30.41 -25.78
CA ASP A 7 -28.51 -31.11 -24.78
C ASP A 7 -27.61 -31.35 -23.56
N VAL A 8 -27.83 -30.57 -22.51
CA VAL A 8 -27.19 -30.80 -21.19
C VAL A 8 -27.57 -32.22 -20.78
N PRO A 9 -26.62 -33.12 -20.44
CA PRO A 9 -26.92 -34.52 -20.24
C PRO A 9 -28.00 -34.71 -19.15
N ARG A 10 -29.24 -34.99 -19.56
CA ARG A 10 -30.27 -35.53 -18.67
C ARG A 10 -29.97 -37.02 -18.49
N GLY A 11 -29.01 -37.35 -17.63
CA GLY A 11 -28.56 -38.73 -17.47
C GLY A 11 -27.99 -39.05 -16.10
N TYR A 12 -28.86 -39.59 -15.23
CA TYR A 12 -28.55 -40.41 -14.05
C TYR A 12 -27.82 -39.73 -12.88
N LEU A 13 -28.61 -39.10 -11.98
CA LEU A 13 -28.61 -39.28 -10.51
C LEU A 13 -29.44 -38.15 -9.83
N SER A 14 -30.74 -38.40 -9.61
CA SER A 14 -31.65 -37.74 -8.63
C SER A 14 -31.56 -36.22 -8.38
N GLY A 15 -32.40 -35.42 -9.05
CA GLY A 15 -32.89 -34.09 -8.62
C GLY A 15 -31.92 -32.89 -8.75
N PRO A 16 -32.39 -31.70 -9.16
CA PRO A 16 -31.58 -30.47 -9.27
C PRO A 16 -30.81 -30.12 -7.99
N MET A 17 -31.37 -30.49 -6.83
CA MET A 17 -30.75 -30.28 -5.52
C MET A 17 -29.46 -31.09 -5.33
N LYS A 18 -29.37 -32.30 -5.88
CA LYS A 18 -28.17 -33.13 -5.74
C LYS A 18 -27.01 -32.61 -6.57
N GLU A 19 -27.27 -32.11 -7.77
CA GLU A 19 -26.25 -31.50 -8.63
C GLU A 19 -25.63 -30.27 -7.96
N VAL A 20 -26.46 -29.43 -7.34
CA VAL A 20 -26.00 -28.28 -6.55
C VAL A 20 -25.16 -28.73 -5.36
N ILE A 21 -25.59 -29.75 -4.61
CA ILE A 21 -24.84 -30.27 -3.46
C ILE A 21 -23.50 -30.88 -3.89
N VAL A 22 -23.47 -31.67 -4.96
CA VAL A 22 -22.24 -32.29 -5.48
C VAL A 22 -21.29 -31.23 -6.02
N GLY A 23 -21.79 -30.23 -6.75
CA GLY A 23 -21.00 -29.10 -7.23
C GLY A 23 -20.41 -28.27 -6.09
N ALA A 24 -21.22 -27.97 -5.06
CA ALA A 24 -20.76 -27.27 -3.86
C ALA A 24 -19.71 -28.06 -3.09
N ALA A 25 -19.92 -29.37 -2.89
CA ALA A 25 -18.95 -30.25 -2.23
C ALA A 25 -17.63 -30.34 -3.01
N GLY A 26 -17.69 -30.41 -4.34
CA GLY A 26 -16.51 -30.36 -5.21
C GLY A 26 -15.75 -29.04 -5.07
N GLY A 27 -16.45 -27.91 -5.11
CA GLY A 27 -15.85 -26.58 -4.93
C GLY A 27 -15.21 -26.39 -3.56
N ILE A 28 -15.87 -26.83 -2.48
CA ILE A 28 -15.31 -26.79 -1.12
C ILE A 28 -14.04 -27.64 -1.04
N THR A 29 -14.07 -28.86 -1.58
CA THR A 29 -12.92 -29.76 -1.57
C THR A 29 -11.73 -29.16 -2.32
N GLN A 30 -11.98 -28.57 -3.50
CA GLN A 30 -10.96 -27.85 -4.27
C GLN A 30 -10.32 -26.72 -3.46
N VAL A 31 -11.13 -25.89 -2.79
CA VAL A 31 -10.63 -24.77 -1.98
C VAL A 31 -9.76 -25.29 -0.84
N LEU A 32 -10.19 -26.33 -0.11
CA LEU A 32 -9.44 -26.86 1.03
C LEU A 32 -8.10 -27.49 0.63
N ILE A 33 -8.04 -28.17 -0.53
CA ILE A 33 -6.81 -28.78 -1.04
C ILE A 33 -5.85 -27.71 -1.60
N GLY A 34 -6.37 -26.72 -2.34
CA GLY A 34 -5.57 -25.70 -3.00
C GLY A 34 -5.04 -24.61 -2.07
N GLN A 35 -5.73 -24.37 -0.96
CA GLN A 35 -5.47 -23.24 -0.08
C GLN A 35 -4.02 -23.14 0.46
N PRO A 36 -3.35 -24.23 0.91
CA PRO A 36 -1.95 -24.16 1.33
C PRO A 36 -0.98 -23.71 0.23
N PHE A 37 -1.30 -24.00 -1.03
CA PHE A 37 -0.51 -23.54 -2.17
C PHE A 37 -0.83 -22.07 -2.52
N ASP A 38 -2.11 -21.70 -2.43
CA ASP A 38 -2.58 -20.34 -2.71
C ASP A 38 -1.95 -19.31 -1.78
N ILE A 39 -1.82 -19.59 -0.48
CA ILE A 39 -1.20 -18.63 0.45
C ILE A 39 0.29 -18.41 0.15
N VAL A 40 1.01 -19.46 -0.23
CA VAL A 40 2.43 -19.38 -0.63
C VAL A 40 2.55 -18.57 -1.91
N LYS A 41 1.72 -18.87 -2.92
CA LYS A 41 1.63 -18.12 -4.17
C LYS A 41 1.36 -16.63 -3.92
N VAL A 42 0.30 -16.29 -3.18
CA VAL A 42 -0.09 -14.89 -2.96
C VAL A 42 1.03 -14.12 -2.27
N ARG A 43 1.61 -14.67 -1.20
CA ARG A 43 2.73 -14.02 -0.51
C ARG A 43 3.98 -13.91 -1.38
N MET A 44 4.26 -14.86 -2.27
CA MET A 44 5.33 -14.72 -3.25
C MET A 44 5.06 -13.61 -4.28
N GLN A 45 3.81 -13.42 -4.70
CA GLN A 45 3.44 -12.40 -5.67
C GLN A 45 3.45 -10.99 -5.07
N THR A 46 3.16 -10.86 -3.78
CA THR A 46 2.95 -9.57 -3.11
C THR A 46 4.15 -9.12 -2.26
N GLN A 47 4.99 -10.05 -1.80
CA GLN A 47 6.17 -9.74 -0.97
C GLN A 47 7.45 -10.11 -1.72
N ALA A 48 8.55 -9.42 -1.43
CA ALA A 48 9.87 -9.72 -2.00
C ALA A 48 10.47 -10.99 -1.35
N ASN A 49 10.03 -12.16 -1.82
CA ASN A 49 10.49 -13.47 -1.34
C ASN A 49 11.40 -14.15 -2.36
N THR A 50 12.40 -14.88 -1.87
CA THR A 50 13.42 -15.56 -2.71
C THR A 50 13.03 -16.97 -3.15
N SER A 51 12.22 -17.69 -2.38
CA SER A 51 11.85 -19.09 -2.69
C SER A 51 10.55 -19.54 -2.01
N ALA A 52 9.73 -20.31 -2.75
CA ALA A 52 8.48 -20.91 -2.26
C ALA A 52 8.69 -21.83 -1.05
N ALA A 53 9.73 -22.67 -1.09
CA ALA A 53 10.02 -23.62 -0.02
C ALA A 53 10.48 -22.92 1.26
N HIS A 54 11.28 -21.85 1.11
CA HIS A 54 11.70 -21.02 2.23
C HIS A 54 10.50 -20.33 2.88
N LEU A 55 9.61 -19.75 2.08
CA LEU A 55 8.39 -19.10 2.55
C LEU A 55 7.46 -20.08 3.28
N ALA A 56 7.20 -21.27 2.71
CA ALA A 56 6.37 -22.29 3.36
C ALA A 56 6.95 -22.74 4.70
N ARG A 57 8.27 -22.90 4.78
CA ARG A 57 8.98 -23.23 6.04
C ARG A 57 8.85 -22.10 7.07
N ASN A 58 8.90 -20.85 6.64
CA ASN A 58 8.73 -19.70 7.54
C ASN A 58 7.30 -19.61 8.07
N ILE A 59 6.28 -19.79 7.22
CA ILE A 59 4.86 -19.85 7.64
C ILE A 59 4.70 -20.93 8.73
N TRP A 60 5.21 -22.13 8.49
CA TRP A 60 5.12 -23.23 9.45
C TRP A 60 5.78 -22.89 10.80
N ARG A 61 6.99 -22.33 10.76
CA ARG A 61 7.80 -22.09 11.97
C ARG A 61 7.35 -20.88 12.78
N GLN A 62 6.94 -19.80 12.11
CA GLN A 62 6.63 -18.52 12.74
C GLN A 62 5.13 -18.35 13.03
N GLU A 63 4.25 -18.90 12.17
CA GLU A 63 2.81 -18.70 12.27
C GLU A 63 2.02 -19.97 12.62
N GLY A 64 2.66 -21.14 12.50
CA GLY A 64 2.06 -22.44 12.76
C GLY A 64 1.26 -23.03 11.59
N PRO A 65 0.84 -24.31 11.70
CA PRO A 65 0.20 -25.05 10.60
C PRO A 65 -1.16 -24.49 10.18
N LEU A 66 -1.92 -23.89 11.09
CA LEU A 66 -3.23 -23.31 10.77
C LEU A 66 -3.11 -22.03 9.92
N ALA A 67 -1.93 -21.40 9.86
CA ALA A 67 -1.72 -20.21 9.06
C ALA A 67 -1.93 -20.46 7.56
N PHE A 68 -1.72 -21.70 7.09
CA PHE A 68 -1.95 -22.06 5.69
C PHE A 68 -3.42 -21.86 5.26
N TYR A 69 -4.36 -21.91 6.21
CA TYR A 69 -5.79 -21.73 5.97
C TYR A 69 -6.30 -20.30 6.29
N LYS A 70 -5.39 -19.33 6.38
CA LYS A 70 -5.80 -17.92 6.49
C LYS A 70 -6.49 -17.46 5.21
N GLY A 71 -7.63 -16.79 5.38
CA GLY A 71 -8.42 -16.28 4.26
C GLY A 71 -9.22 -17.34 3.48
N THR A 72 -9.40 -18.55 4.01
CA THR A 72 -10.20 -19.62 3.35
C THR A 72 -11.70 -19.38 3.43
N LEU A 73 -12.17 -18.59 4.40
CA LEU A 73 -13.62 -18.39 4.61
C LEU A 73 -14.32 -17.67 3.43
N PRO A 74 -13.80 -16.54 2.88
CA PRO A 74 -14.42 -15.91 1.72
C PRO A 74 -14.65 -16.85 0.52
N PRO A 75 -13.65 -17.61 0.02
CA PRO A 75 -13.87 -18.53 -1.11
C PRO A 75 -14.81 -19.68 -0.78
N LEU A 76 -14.82 -20.22 0.45
CA LEU A 76 -15.77 -21.29 0.82
C LEU A 76 -17.23 -20.84 0.75
N LEU A 77 -17.52 -19.58 1.08
CA LEU A 77 -18.88 -19.03 1.02
C LEU A 77 -19.32 -18.71 -0.41
N GLY A 78 -18.39 -18.36 -1.31
CA GLY A 78 -18.71 -17.88 -2.64
C GLY A 78 -18.52 -18.89 -3.78
N VAL A 79 -17.77 -19.98 -3.60
CA VAL A 79 -17.36 -20.89 -4.69
C VAL A 79 -18.55 -21.45 -5.49
N GLY A 80 -19.62 -21.88 -4.81
CA GLY A 80 -20.82 -22.39 -5.47
C GLY A 80 -21.54 -21.32 -6.29
N ALA A 81 -21.61 -20.09 -5.78
CA ALA A 81 -22.25 -18.96 -6.48
C ALA A 81 -21.44 -18.52 -7.70
N CYS A 82 -20.11 -18.44 -7.58
CA CYS A 82 -19.20 -18.09 -8.67
C CYS A 82 -19.34 -19.07 -9.84
N ILE A 83 -19.24 -20.37 -9.58
CA ILE A 83 -19.35 -21.40 -10.63
C ILE A 83 -20.74 -21.34 -11.29
N SER A 84 -21.80 -21.25 -10.49
CA SER A 84 -23.17 -21.23 -11.00
C SER A 84 -23.40 -20.04 -11.95
N ILE A 85 -22.98 -18.83 -11.56
CA ILE A 85 -23.16 -17.63 -12.39
C ILE A 85 -22.46 -17.75 -13.73
N VAL A 86 -21.24 -18.28 -13.78
CA VAL A 86 -20.49 -18.41 -15.04
C VAL A 86 -21.24 -19.34 -15.98
N TYR A 87 -21.59 -20.55 -15.53
CA TYR A 87 -22.27 -21.53 -16.40
C TYR A 87 -23.68 -21.08 -16.80
N THR A 88 -24.43 -20.43 -15.91
CA THR A 88 -25.75 -19.87 -16.24
C THR A 88 -25.63 -18.69 -17.22
N SER A 89 -24.61 -17.84 -17.09
CA SER A 89 -24.40 -16.69 -17.99
C SER A 89 -23.85 -17.10 -19.34
N PHE A 90 -23.11 -18.21 -19.42
CA PHE A 90 -22.52 -18.69 -20.67
C PHE A 90 -23.57 -18.99 -21.73
N HIS A 91 -24.69 -19.63 -21.35
CA HIS A 91 -25.74 -20.01 -22.28
C HIS A 91 -26.32 -18.83 -23.08
N PRO A 92 -26.86 -17.75 -22.47
CA PRO A 92 -27.40 -16.62 -23.23
C PRO A 92 -26.34 -15.89 -24.09
N PHE A 93 -25.10 -15.75 -23.61
CA PHE A 93 -24.03 -15.15 -24.42
C PHE A 93 -23.65 -16.03 -25.61
N SER A 94 -23.62 -17.34 -25.42
CA SER A 94 -23.34 -18.30 -26.49
C SER A 94 -24.43 -18.27 -27.56
N THR A 95 -25.71 -18.24 -27.17
CA THR A 95 -26.85 -18.12 -28.09
C THR A 95 -26.83 -16.80 -28.86
N ALA A 96 -26.55 -15.68 -28.17
CA ALA A 96 -26.46 -14.37 -28.80
C ALA A 96 -25.29 -14.24 -29.78
N LEU A 97 -24.16 -14.90 -29.52
CA LEU A 97 -23.02 -14.90 -30.44
C LEU A 97 -23.22 -15.88 -31.60
N HIS A 98 -23.92 -16.99 -31.37
CA HIS A 98 -24.25 -17.98 -32.40
C HIS A 98 -25.23 -17.43 -33.44
N SER A 99 -26.16 -16.56 -33.04
CA SER A 99 -27.08 -15.89 -33.96
C SER A 99 -26.39 -15.00 -35.00
N LEU A 100 -25.12 -14.62 -34.78
CA LEU A 100 -24.28 -13.91 -35.75
C LEU A 100 -23.71 -14.84 -36.85
N THR A 101 -23.76 -16.15 -36.64
CA THR A 101 -23.31 -17.18 -37.59
C THR A 101 -24.33 -18.34 -37.64
N PRO A 102 -25.58 -18.08 -38.06
CA PRO A 102 -26.66 -19.06 -38.01
C PRO A 102 -26.41 -20.29 -38.91
N ASP A 103 -25.59 -20.13 -39.95
CA ASP A 103 -25.27 -21.20 -40.91
C ASP A 103 -24.31 -22.27 -40.36
N ARG A 104 -23.79 -22.11 -39.14
CA ARG A 104 -22.86 -23.06 -38.52
C ARG A 104 -23.52 -23.86 -37.40
N PRO A 105 -23.28 -25.17 -37.31
CA PRO A 105 -23.88 -26.02 -36.27
C PRO A 105 -23.31 -25.79 -34.86
N SER A 106 -22.17 -25.11 -34.75
CA SER A 106 -21.49 -24.86 -33.46
C SER A 106 -20.80 -23.50 -33.45
N LEU A 107 -20.54 -23.01 -32.24
CA LEU A 107 -19.78 -21.78 -32.01
C LEU A 107 -18.36 -21.91 -32.55
N THR A 108 -17.86 -20.85 -33.18
CA THR A 108 -16.45 -20.74 -33.53
C THR A 108 -15.59 -20.55 -32.28
N LEU A 109 -14.28 -20.84 -32.38
CA LEU A 109 -13.35 -20.63 -31.25
C LEU A 109 -13.34 -19.18 -30.73
N PRO A 110 -13.34 -18.14 -31.59
CA PRO A 110 -13.44 -16.75 -31.13
C PRO A 110 -14.78 -16.45 -30.43
N GLN A 111 -15.90 -16.97 -30.94
CA GLN A 111 -17.21 -16.80 -30.27
C GLN A 111 -17.26 -17.54 -28.93
N THR A 112 -16.66 -18.73 -28.84
CA THR A 112 -16.54 -19.49 -27.59
C THR A 112 -15.70 -18.74 -26.56
N TYR A 113 -14.59 -18.15 -27.00
CA TYR A 113 -13.74 -17.32 -26.16
C TYR A 113 -14.50 -16.08 -25.66
N LEU A 114 -15.22 -15.38 -26.54
CA LEU A 114 -16.00 -14.20 -26.20
C LEU A 114 -17.17 -14.54 -25.26
N ALA A 115 -17.91 -15.63 -25.52
CA ALA A 115 -18.98 -16.11 -24.66
C ALA A 115 -18.45 -16.45 -23.26
N GLY A 116 -17.33 -17.18 -23.20
CA GLY A 116 -16.64 -17.52 -21.96
C GLY A 116 -16.18 -16.28 -21.20
N GLY A 117 -15.56 -15.32 -21.89
CA GLY A 117 -15.08 -14.09 -21.27
C GLY A 117 -16.21 -13.21 -20.73
N LEU A 118 -17.30 -13.05 -21.49
CA LEU A 118 -18.50 -12.30 -21.03
C LEU A 118 -19.15 -12.98 -19.82
N ALA A 119 -19.23 -14.32 -19.80
CA ALA A 119 -19.67 -15.07 -18.63
C ALA A 119 -18.70 -14.92 -17.43
N GLY A 120 -17.41 -14.76 -17.68
CA GLY A 120 -16.43 -14.43 -16.64
C GLY A 120 -16.65 -13.05 -16.02
N LEU A 121 -17.07 -12.07 -16.81
CA LEU A 121 -17.35 -10.71 -16.31
C LEU A 121 -18.54 -10.67 -15.36
N THR A 122 -19.57 -11.49 -15.57
CA THR A 122 -20.72 -11.56 -14.65
C THR A 122 -20.31 -12.11 -13.28
N ASN A 123 -19.37 -13.05 -13.24
CA ASN A 123 -18.79 -13.57 -12.00
C ASN A 123 -17.97 -12.52 -11.22
N SER A 124 -17.34 -11.58 -11.93
CA SER A 124 -16.45 -10.58 -11.32
C SER A 124 -17.12 -9.75 -10.22
N ALA A 125 -18.45 -9.57 -10.28
CA ALA A 125 -19.24 -8.85 -9.27
C ALA A 125 -19.21 -9.52 -7.89
N ILE A 126 -19.11 -10.85 -7.84
CA ILE A 126 -19.01 -11.64 -6.60
C ILE A 126 -17.55 -11.98 -6.31
N SER A 127 -16.78 -12.40 -7.33
CA SER A 127 -15.39 -12.83 -7.13
C SER A 127 -14.47 -11.69 -6.73
N GLY A 128 -14.68 -10.47 -7.25
CA GLY A 128 -13.90 -9.28 -6.93
C GLY A 128 -13.74 -9.01 -5.44
N PRO A 129 -14.84 -8.71 -4.70
CA PRO A 129 -14.75 -8.44 -3.26
C PRO A 129 -14.30 -9.67 -2.46
N MET A 130 -14.73 -10.86 -2.86
CA MET A 130 -14.33 -12.12 -2.21
C MET A 130 -12.81 -12.34 -2.27
N GLU A 131 -12.21 -12.17 -3.43
CA GLU A 131 -10.77 -12.32 -3.64
C GLU A 131 -9.97 -11.22 -2.95
N HIS A 132 -10.47 -9.99 -2.98
CA HIS A 132 -9.82 -8.89 -2.30
C HIS A 132 -9.70 -9.15 -0.79
N ILE A 133 -10.80 -9.55 -0.14
CA ILE A 133 -10.79 -9.91 1.29
C ILE A 133 -9.84 -11.08 1.55
N ARG A 134 -9.86 -12.10 0.67
CA ARG A 134 -8.98 -13.26 0.77
C ARG A 134 -7.50 -12.86 0.73
N ILE A 135 -7.10 -12.06 -0.26
CA ILE A 135 -5.71 -11.62 -0.45
C ILE A 135 -5.24 -10.81 0.75
N ARG A 136 -6.06 -9.88 1.26
CA ARG A 136 -5.75 -9.11 2.49
C ARG A 136 -5.50 -9.98 3.71
N LEU A 137 -6.28 -11.04 3.88
CA LEU A 137 -6.10 -11.96 4.99
C LEU A 137 -4.83 -12.81 4.83
N GLN A 138 -4.42 -13.10 3.60
CA GLN A 138 -3.26 -13.94 3.29
C GLN A 138 -1.93 -13.17 3.30
N THR A 139 -1.93 -11.88 2.97
CA THR A 139 -0.71 -11.06 2.88
C THR A 139 -0.17 -10.60 4.23
N GLN A 140 -0.98 -10.68 5.30
CA GLN A 140 -0.55 -10.35 6.66
C GLN A 140 0.47 -11.38 7.18
N SER A 141 1.63 -10.89 7.62
CA SER A 141 2.62 -11.67 8.36
C SER A 141 2.33 -11.61 9.87
N ALA A 142 2.71 -12.64 10.63
CA ALA A 142 2.54 -12.63 12.09
C ALA A 142 3.52 -11.69 12.82
N THR A 143 4.58 -11.22 12.15
CA THR A 143 5.65 -10.39 12.73
C THR A 143 5.27 -8.90 12.81
N SER A 144 4.33 -8.45 11.97
CA SER A 144 3.71 -7.13 12.04
C SER A 144 2.42 -7.22 12.86
N SER A 145 2.01 -6.15 13.55
CA SER A 145 0.73 -6.12 14.27
C SER A 145 -0.40 -6.57 13.33
N GLN A 146 -1.12 -7.65 13.70
CA GLN A 146 -2.19 -8.20 12.85
C GLN A 146 -3.22 -7.10 12.53
N THR A 147 -3.28 -6.70 11.26
CA THR A 147 -4.18 -5.64 10.78
C THR A 147 -5.65 -6.07 10.79
N TYR A 148 -5.93 -7.36 10.59
CA TYR A 148 -7.27 -7.94 10.56
C TYR A 148 -7.32 -9.27 11.31
N THR A 149 -8.28 -9.38 12.22
CA THR A 149 -8.49 -10.58 13.04
C THR A 149 -9.34 -11.64 12.35
N SER A 150 -10.23 -11.22 11.44
CA SER A 150 -11.16 -12.10 10.73
C SER A 150 -11.63 -11.49 9.41
N ALA A 151 -12.30 -12.28 8.56
CA ALA A 151 -12.92 -11.78 7.33
C ALA A 151 -13.98 -10.69 7.61
N ARG A 152 -14.75 -10.82 8.71
CA ARG A 152 -15.75 -9.82 9.11
C ARG A 152 -15.10 -8.52 9.55
N ASP A 153 -14.01 -8.61 10.33
CA ASP A 153 -13.22 -7.44 10.75
C ASP A 153 -12.57 -6.75 9.56
N CYS A 154 -12.05 -7.53 8.60
CA CYS A 154 -11.51 -7.01 7.34
C CYS A 154 -12.57 -6.21 6.56
N ILE A 155 -13.75 -6.78 6.31
CA ILE A 155 -14.85 -6.08 5.63
C ILE A 155 -15.22 -4.79 6.38
N ARG A 156 -15.41 -4.88 7.70
CA ARG A 156 -15.82 -3.73 8.51
C ARG A 156 -14.81 -2.58 8.40
N ARG A 157 -13.52 -2.86 8.57
CA ARG A 157 -12.46 -1.85 8.52
C ARG A 157 -12.33 -1.24 7.12
N ILE A 158 -12.44 -2.06 6.07
CA ILE A 158 -12.42 -1.57 4.68
C ILE A 158 -13.57 -0.58 4.43
N VAL A 159 -14.78 -0.96 4.83
CA VAL A 159 -15.97 -0.11 4.64
C VAL A 159 -15.88 1.16 5.47
N GLN A 160 -15.31 1.10 6.68
CA GLN A 160 -15.07 2.28 7.52
C GLN A 160 -14.01 3.23 6.93
N GLN A 161 -12.99 2.70 6.25
CA GLN A 161 -11.87 3.50 5.71
C GLN A 161 -12.14 4.07 4.31
N SER A 162 -12.86 3.37 3.45
CA SER A 162 -13.02 3.74 2.02
C SER A 162 -14.44 3.57 1.49
N GLY A 163 -15.41 3.37 2.40
CA GLY A 163 -16.79 3.08 2.04
C GLY A 163 -16.97 1.70 1.38
N PRO A 164 -18.21 1.36 1.00
CA PRO A 164 -18.55 0.08 0.36
C PRO A 164 -17.81 -0.17 -0.96
N ALA A 165 -17.51 0.90 -1.72
CA ALA A 165 -16.75 0.82 -2.97
C ALA A 165 -15.32 0.29 -2.76
N GLY A 166 -14.75 0.44 -1.56
CA GLY A 166 -13.44 -0.09 -1.22
C GLY A 166 -13.34 -1.61 -1.37
N LEU A 167 -14.44 -2.34 -1.18
CA LEU A 167 -14.44 -3.80 -1.36
C LEU A 167 -14.08 -4.22 -2.80
N TYR A 168 -14.33 -3.35 -3.79
CA TYR A 168 -14.06 -3.57 -5.20
C TYR A 168 -12.70 -3.01 -5.67
N ARG A 169 -11.73 -2.83 -4.77
CA ARG A 169 -10.37 -2.43 -5.19
C ARG A 169 -9.75 -3.48 -6.11
N GLY A 170 -9.06 -3.02 -7.16
CA GLY A 170 -8.47 -3.89 -8.17
C GLY A 170 -9.51 -4.61 -9.03
N HIS A 171 -10.78 -4.17 -9.01
CA HIS A 171 -11.84 -4.82 -9.75
C HIS A 171 -11.66 -4.72 -11.27
N SER A 172 -11.09 -3.64 -11.82
CA SER A 172 -10.77 -3.57 -13.26
C SER A 172 -9.75 -4.63 -13.69
N ALA A 173 -8.68 -4.83 -12.92
CA ALA A 173 -7.71 -5.90 -13.13
C ALA A 173 -8.35 -7.29 -12.93
N THR A 174 -9.28 -7.40 -11.98
CA THR A 174 -10.08 -8.62 -11.76
C THR A 174 -10.95 -8.93 -12.97
N MET A 175 -11.71 -7.96 -13.49
CA MET A 175 -12.54 -8.12 -14.68
C MET A 175 -11.74 -8.56 -15.90
N LEU A 176 -10.58 -7.94 -16.14
CA LEU A 176 -9.69 -8.31 -17.24
C LEU A 176 -9.19 -9.76 -17.09
N ARG A 177 -8.76 -10.12 -15.88
CA ARG A 177 -8.31 -11.47 -15.54
C ARG A 177 -9.44 -12.49 -15.69
N GLU A 178 -10.64 -12.21 -15.21
CA GLU A 178 -11.82 -13.09 -15.31
C GLU A 178 -12.24 -13.30 -16.76
N PHE A 179 -12.35 -12.21 -17.54
CA PHE A 179 -12.68 -12.28 -18.96
C PHE A 179 -11.68 -13.16 -19.72
N HIS A 180 -10.39 -12.92 -19.52
CA HIS A 180 -9.35 -13.71 -20.19
C HIS A 180 -9.34 -15.17 -19.72
N SER A 181 -9.42 -15.42 -18.41
CA SER A 181 -9.39 -16.77 -17.82
C SER A 181 -10.51 -17.65 -18.35
N TYR A 182 -11.76 -17.17 -18.29
CA TYR A 182 -12.89 -17.97 -18.74
C TYR A 182 -12.97 -18.09 -20.26
N GLY A 183 -12.54 -17.06 -21.00
CA GLY A 183 -12.38 -17.18 -22.45
C GLY A 183 -11.42 -18.32 -22.83
N VAL A 184 -10.24 -18.36 -22.21
CA VAL A 184 -9.27 -19.45 -22.42
C VAL A 184 -9.83 -20.80 -21.94
N TRP A 185 -10.48 -20.85 -20.78
CA TRP A 185 -11.06 -22.08 -20.23
C TRP A 185 -12.02 -22.74 -21.22
N PHE A 186 -13.06 -22.02 -21.65
CA PHE A 186 -14.07 -22.58 -22.55
C PHE A 186 -13.49 -22.94 -23.92
N SER A 187 -12.62 -22.10 -24.49
CA SER A 187 -12.02 -22.39 -25.80
C SER A 187 -11.09 -23.60 -25.77
N VAL A 188 -10.17 -23.68 -24.80
CA VAL A 188 -9.21 -24.80 -24.71
C VAL A 188 -9.93 -26.09 -24.35
N PHE A 189 -10.93 -26.04 -23.46
CA PHE A 189 -11.74 -27.21 -23.13
C PHE A 189 -12.49 -27.75 -24.36
N GLU A 190 -13.12 -26.89 -25.16
CA GLU A 190 -13.80 -27.33 -26.38
C GLU A 190 -12.82 -27.93 -27.42
N VAL A 191 -11.62 -27.37 -27.56
CA VAL A 191 -10.58 -27.94 -28.44
C VAL A 191 -10.16 -29.34 -27.99
N LEU A 192 -9.87 -29.52 -26.69
CA LEU A 192 -9.45 -30.81 -26.14
C LEU A 192 -10.57 -31.85 -26.19
N MET A 193 -11.80 -31.43 -25.91
CA MET A 193 -12.99 -32.30 -26.02
C MET A 193 -13.23 -32.71 -27.47
N ALA A 194 -13.18 -31.78 -28.43
CA ALA A 194 -13.34 -32.10 -29.84
C ALA A 194 -12.23 -33.03 -30.36
N ALA A 195 -10.99 -32.85 -29.91
CA ALA A 195 -9.89 -33.75 -30.25
C ALA A 195 -10.13 -35.17 -29.70
N THR A 196 -10.61 -35.29 -28.47
CA THR A 196 -10.92 -36.58 -27.83
C THR A 196 -12.08 -37.28 -28.51
N MET A 197 -13.15 -36.55 -28.85
CA MET A 197 -14.30 -37.09 -29.60
C MET A 197 -13.89 -37.63 -30.97
N ARG A 198 -13.01 -36.91 -31.69
CA ARG A 198 -12.47 -37.36 -32.98
C ARG A 198 -11.54 -38.57 -32.85
N ALA A 199 -10.73 -38.63 -31.79
CA ALA A 199 -9.80 -39.74 -31.57
C ALA A 199 -10.52 -41.05 -31.26
N GLU A 200 -11.69 -40.99 -30.63
CA GLU A 200 -12.48 -42.18 -30.27
C GLU A 200 -13.69 -42.45 -31.19
N ASP A 201 -13.97 -41.55 -32.12
CA ASP A 201 -15.17 -41.55 -32.95
C ASP A 201 -16.46 -41.72 -32.13
N LYS A 202 -16.54 -40.99 -31.01
CA LYS A 202 -17.65 -41.05 -30.06
C LYS A 202 -18.24 -39.67 -29.79
N PRO A 203 -19.58 -39.59 -29.63
CA PRO A 203 -20.22 -38.37 -29.17
C PRO A 203 -19.85 -38.05 -27.71
N ARG A 204 -20.00 -36.78 -27.32
CA ARG A 204 -19.51 -36.21 -26.05
C ARG A 204 -20.06 -36.91 -24.81
N ASP A 205 -21.30 -37.37 -24.87
CA ASP A 205 -22.03 -38.10 -23.83
C ASP A 205 -21.48 -39.52 -23.58
N GLN A 206 -20.79 -40.09 -24.56
CA GLN A 206 -20.19 -41.43 -24.49
C GLN A 206 -18.69 -41.41 -24.14
N ILE A 207 -18.12 -40.22 -23.95
CA ILE A 207 -16.73 -40.09 -23.51
C ILE A 207 -16.65 -40.43 -22.01
N ALA A 208 -15.70 -41.30 -21.65
CA ALA A 208 -15.50 -41.70 -20.27
C ALA A 208 -15.18 -40.49 -19.37
N GLY A 209 -15.83 -40.42 -18.20
CA GLY A 209 -15.73 -39.26 -17.30
C GLY A 209 -14.30 -38.89 -16.88
N TRP A 210 -13.39 -39.85 -16.76
CA TRP A 210 -11.98 -39.56 -16.45
C TRP A 210 -11.25 -38.82 -17.57
N LYS A 211 -11.64 -39.00 -18.84
CA LYS A 211 -11.09 -38.27 -19.99
C LYS A 211 -11.59 -36.84 -20.03
N ILE A 212 -12.86 -36.64 -19.67
CA ILE A 212 -13.46 -35.31 -19.48
C ILE A 212 -12.71 -34.58 -18.36
N ALA A 213 -12.45 -35.27 -17.24
CA ALA A 213 -11.64 -34.73 -16.14
C ALA A 213 -10.20 -34.40 -16.58
N ALA A 214 -9.56 -35.26 -17.39
CA ALA A 214 -8.22 -35.00 -17.93
C ALA A 214 -8.18 -33.77 -18.85
N CYS A 215 -9.19 -33.60 -19.71
CA CYS A 215 -9.34 -32.39 -20.52
C CYS A 215 -9.47 -31.14 -19.63
N GLY A 216 -10.28 -31.22 -18.57
CA GLY A 216 -10.42 -30.14 -17.59
C GLY A 216 -9.09 -29.80 -16.88
N ALA A 217 -8.30 -30.81 -16.50
CA ALA A 217 -6.99 -30.61 -15.87
C ALA A 217 -6.01 -29.91 -16.81
N LEU A 218 -5.90 -30.38 -18.06
CA LEU A 218 -5.03 -29.77 -19.08
C LEU A 218 -5.45 -28.34 -19.41
N THR A 219 -6.75 -28.09 -19.53
CA THR A 219 -7.28 -26.72 -19.69
C THR A 219 -6.86 -25.83 -18.54
N GLY A 220 -6.90 -26.32 -17.30
CA GLY A 220 -6.45 -25.59 -16.12
C GLY A 220 -4.97 -25.17 -16.19
N GLU A 221 -4.09 -26.07 -16.60
CA GLU A 221 -2.65 -25.77 -16.75
C GLU A 221 -2.38 -24.71 -17.83
N VAL A 222 -3.06 -24.82 -18.97
CA VAL A 222 -2.95 -23.83 -20.06
C VAL A 222 -3.48 -22.48 -19.60
N LEU A 223 -4.64 -22.46 -18.94
CA LEU A 223 -5.23 -21.24 -18.38
C LEU A 223 -4.23 -20.53 -17.46
N TRP A 224 -3.70 -21.22 -16.46
CA TRP A 224 -2.80 -20.59 -15.49
C TRP A 224 -1.50 -20.10 -16.13
N THR A 225 -0.97 -20.82 -17.11
CA THR A 225 0.24 -20.41 -17.84
C THR A 225 0.06 -19.08 -18.56
N VAL A 226 -1.07 -18.91 -19.27
CA VAL A 226 -1.34 -17.69 -20.04
C VAL A 226 -1.84 -16.56 -19.13
N ASN A 227 -2.60 -16.89 -18.08
CA ASN A 227 -3.24 -15.91 -17.21
C ASN A 227 -2.33 -15.37 -16.09
N TYR A 228 -1.18 -16.00 -15.85
CA TYR A 228 -0.28 -15.66 -14.75
C TYR A 228 0.06 -14.15 -14.65
N PRO A 229 0.40 -13.44 -15.75
CA PRO A 229 0.73 -12.02 -15.67
C PRO A 229 -0.44 -11.15 -15.16
N PHE A 230 -1.66 -11.44 -15.62
CA PHE A 230 -2.87 -10.72 -15.20
C PHE A 230 -3.18 -10.95 -13.72
N ASP A 231 -2.99 -12.19 -13.27
CA ASP A 231 -3.19 -12.53 -11.87
C ASP A 231 -2.15 -11.86 -10.95
N VAL A 232 -0.89 -11.71 -11.37
CA VAL A 232 0.13 -10.97 -10.60
C VAL A 232 -0.25 -9.49 -10.45
N VAL A 233 -0.66 -8.83 -11.54
CA VAL A 233 -1.08 -7.42 -11.49
C VAL A 233 -2.26 -7.25 -10.54
N LYS A 234 -3.29 -8.10 -10.68
CA LYS A 234 -4.46 -8.12 -9.81
C LYS A 234 -4.07 -8.34 -8.34
N SER A 235 -3.27 -9.35 -8.05
CA SER A 235 -2.86 -9.69 -6.68
C SER A 235 -2.07 -8.55 -6.02
N LYS A 236 -1.20 -7.86 -6.76
CA LYS A 236 -0.50 -6.66 -6.24
C LYS A 236 -1.50 -5.53 -5.94
N MET A 237 -2.37 -5.19 -6.88
CA MET A 237 -3.37 -4.12 -6.68
C MET A 237 -4.33 -4.37 -5.50
N GLN A 238 -4.68 -5.64 -5.26
CA GLN A 238 -5.57 -6.05 -4.16
C GLN A 238 -4.83 -6.22 -2.82
N ALA A 239 -3.51 -6.46 -2.85
CA ALA A 239 -2.67 -6.50 -1.66
C ALA A 239 -2.28 -5.10 -1.15
N ASP A 240 -2.18 -4.11 -2.04
CA ASP A 240 -1.86 -2.71 -1.71
C ASP A 240 -2.93 -2.09 -0.81
N GLY A 241 -2.57 -1.50 0.34
CA GLY A 241 -3.47 -0.90 1.35
C GLY A 241 -4.48 0.16 0.87
N PHE A 242 -5.44 0.46 1.74
CA PHE A 242 -6.45 1.49 1.51
C PHE A 242 -5.97 2.83 2.02
N GLY A 243 -6.27 3.91 1.30
CA GLY A 243 -5.72 5.22 1.62
C GLY A 243 -4.19 5.20 1.57
N VAL A 244 -3.56 5.56 2.69
CA VAL A 244 -2.14 5.85 2.96
C VAL A 244 -1.10 4.84 2.40
N ASP A 245 -1.51 3.65 1.97
CA ASP A 245 -0.65 2.63 1.33
C ASP A 245 -0.76 2.60 -0.22
N ARG A 246 -1.32 3.63 -0.86
CA ARG A 246 -1.28 3.78 -2.32
C ARG A 246 0.16 4.07 -2.75
N ARG A 247 0.69 3.33 -3.73
CA ARG A 247 2.00 3.64 -4.34
C ARG A 247 2.05 4.98 -5.09
N VAL A 248 0.92 5.65 -5.30
CA VAL A 248 0.83 6.99 -5.91
C VAL A 248 -0.35 7.75 -5.30
N GLU A 249 -0.20 8.22 -4.07
CA GLU A 249 -0.81 9.45 -3.53
C GLU A 249 -0.25 9.68 -2.13
N ALA A 250 0.11 10.93 -1.84
CA ALA A 250 0.69 11.38 -0.57
C ALA A 250 0.02 10.76 0.68
N VAL A 251 0.81 10.11 1.53
CA VAL A 251 0.39 9.63 2.88
C VAL A 251 -0.24 10.78 3.68
N HIS A 252 0.28 12.00 3.50
CA HIS A 252 -0.26 13.25 4.02
C HIS A 252 -0.39 14.32 2.92
N PRO A 253 -1.53 14.40 2.19
CA PRO A 253 -1.67 15.34 1.06
C PRO A 253 -1.65 16.82 1.50
N HIS A 254 -2.07 17.10 2.73
CA HIS A 254 -2.00 18.43 3.31
C HIS A 254 -0.55 18.91 3.52
N GLN A 255 0.41 18.01 3.76
CA GLN A 255 1.83 18.36 3.89
C GLN A 255 2.42 18.73 2.53
N VAL A 256 2.05 18.00 1.48
CA VAL A 256 2.44 18.33 0.10
C VAL A 256 1.92 19.72 -0.27
N GLU A 257 0.67 20.05 0.08
CA GLU A 257 0.11 21.38 -0.19
C GLU A 257 0.82 22.49 0.60
N LYS A 258 1.15 22.25 1.89
CA LYS A 258 1.98 23.18 2.66
C LYS A 258 3.34 23.41 1.99
N ALA A 259 3.99 22.34 1.53
CA ALA A 259 5.31 22.41 0.90
C ALA A 259 5.32 23.21 -0.41
N LYS A 260 4.22 23.20 -1.18
CA LYS A 260 4.09 24.06 -2.38
C LYS A 260 4.14 25.55 -2.05
N GLY A 261 3.78 25.94 -0.82
CA GLY A 261 3.86 27.32 -0.34
C GLY A 261 5.24 27.73 0.15
N LEU A 262 6.22 26.81 0.19
CA LEU A 262 7.58 27.08 0.66
C LEU A 262 8.50 27.45 -0.50
N GLN A 263 9.45 28.34 -0.21
CA GLN A 263 10.43 28.75 -1.21
C GLN A 263 11.58 27.73 -1.33
N SER A 264 12.18 27.68 -2.51
CA SER A 264 13.41 26.90 -2.76
C SER A 264 13.31 25.40 -2.47
N VAL A 265 12.10 24.84 -2.57
CA VAL A 265 11.85 23.41 -2.47
C VAL A 265 12.49 22.66 -3.64
N CYS A 266 13.06 21.48 -3.38
CA CYS A 266 13.68 20.63 -4.39
C CYS A 266 12.63 19.70 -5.02
N TRP A 267 11.60 20.30 -5.62
CA TRP A 267 10.43 19.58 -6.11
C TRP A 267 10.79 18.48 -7.12
N GLY A 268 10.16 17.32 -6.96
CA GLY A 268 10.33 16.12 -7.77
C GLY A 268 9.52 14.97 -7.18
N ASP A 269 9.48 13.84 -7.87
CA ASP A 269 8.67 12.69 -7.45
C ASP A 269 9.11 12.17 -6.08
N GLU A 270 10.43 12.05 -5.84
CA GLU A 270 10.94 11.55 -4.56
C GLU A 270 10.81 12.60 -3.44
N TYR A 271 10.81 13.88 -3.78
CA TYR A 271 10.50 14.96 -2.84
C TYR A 271 9.03 14.92 -2.40
N GLU A 272 8.09 14.74 -3.31
CA GLU A 272 6.67 14.60 -2.97
C GLU A 272 6.44 13.36 -2.08
N ARG A 273 7.14 12.26 -2.36
CA ARG A 273 7.16 11.07 -1.50
C ARG A 273 7.73 11.37 -0.12
N MET A 274 8.87 12.06 -0.07
CA MET A 274 9.53 12.45 1.18
C MET A 274 8.64 13.31 2.06
N ILE A 275 8.04 14.37 1.52
CA ILE A 275 7.23 15.32 2.29
C ILE A 275 5.90 14.73 2.72
N SER A 276 5.35 13.82 1.93
CA SER A 276 4.09 13.18 2.28
C SER A 276 4.21 12.13 3.37
N GLY A 277 5.43 11.70 3.73
CA GLY A 277 5.69 10.61 4.67
C GLY A 277 5.74 9.22 4.02
N MET A 278 5.75 9.14 2.68
CA MET A 278 5.98 7.88 1.96
C MET A 278 7.45 7.47 2.04
N LEU A 279 7.71 6.18 1.81
CA LEU A 279 9.07 5.72 1.55
C LEU A 279 9.62 6.39 0.29
N TYR A 280 10.76 7.06 0.45
CA TYR A 280 11.48 7.76 -0.60
C TYR A 280 12.96 7.33 -0.65
N SER A 281 13.59 7.56 -1.79
CA SER A 281 15.01 7.34 -2.04
C SER A 281 15.78 8.63 -1.75
N PRO A 282 16.60 8.70 -0.69
CA PRO A 282 17.38 9.89 -0.36
C PRO A 282 18.44 10.19 -1.42
N VAL A 283 18.79 9.24 -2.29
CA VAL A 283 19.79 9.42 -3.37
C VAL A 283 19.18 9.90 -4.68
N ALA A 284 17.91 10.31 -4.68
CA ALA A 284 17.29 10.95 -5.82
C ALA A 284 18.05 12.24 -6.23
N PRO A 285 18.27 12.50 -7.54
CA PRO A 285 19.03 13.66 -8.00
C PRO A 285 18.52 15.00 -7.44
N GLU A 286 17.21 15.22 -7.44
CA GLU A 286 16.58 16.44 -6.93
C GLU A 286 16.87 16.65 -5.43
N LEU A 287 16.86 15.56 -4.65
CA LEU A 287 17.14 15.60 -3.21
C LEU A 287 18.63 15.81 -2.94
N ILE A 288 19.52 15.24 -3.76
CA ILE A 288 20.96 15.50 -3.68
C ILE A 288 21.25 16.99 -3.94
N GLU A 289 20.66 17.55 -4.98
CA GLU A 289 20.83 18.97 -5.33
C GLU A 289 20.29 19.89 -4.22
N GLY A 290 19.12 19.57 -3.65
CA GLY A 290 18.55 20.25 -2.50
C GLY A 290 19.49 20.31 -1.31
N ARG A 291 20.07 19.16 -0.91
CA ARG A 291 21.05 19.09 0.19
C ARG A 291 22.35 19.83 -0.14
N LEU A 292 22.83 19.78 -1.38
CA LEU A 292 24.04 20.52 -1.78
C LEU A 292 23.83 22.03 -1.71
N ARG A 293 22.65 22.52 -2.13
CA ARG A 293 22.26 23.92 -1.97
C ARG A 293 22.24 24.32 -0.50
N ALA A 294 21.56 23.54 0.34
CA ALA A 294 21.46 23.78 1.77
C ALA A 294 22.85 23.85 2.43
N ARG A 295 23.73 22.89 2.13
CA ARG A 295 25.10 22.84 2.66
C ARG A 295 25.94 24.07 2.29
N ARG A 296 25.77 24.62 1.08
CA ARG A 296 26.48 25.85 0.66
C ARG A 296 26.04 27.06 1.48
N LEU A 297 24.72 27.28 1.57
CA LEU A 297 24.15 28.39 2.33
C LEU A 297 24.44 28.25 3.83
N MET A 298 24.33 27.04 4.36
CA MET A 298 24.68 26.70 5.75
C MET A 298 26.16 26.98 6.05
N ALA A 299 27.07 26.62 5.15
CA ALA A 299 28.50 26.93 5.30
C ALA A 299 28.75 28.44 5.31
N GLU A 300 28.06 29.19 4.46
CA GLU A 300 28.16 30.64 4.43
C GLU A 300 27.61 31.28 5.71
N PHE A 301 26.43 30.86 6.17
CA PHE A 301 25.80 31.32 7.41
C PHE A 301 26.70 31.11 8.64
N ASN A 302 27.35 29.95 8.69
CA ASN A 302 28.24 29.54 9.77
C ASN A 302 29.63 30.17 9.71
N THR A 303 29.92 31.03 8.74
CA THR A 303 31.20 31.72 8.65
C THR A 303 31.41 32.60 9.89
N PRO A 304 32.56 32.50 10.58
CA PRO A 304 32.89 33.39 11.68
C PRO A 304 32.86 34.86 11.24
N PRO A 305 32.45 35.79 12.12
CA PRO A 305 32.49 37.21 11.81
C PRO A 305 33.95 37.64 11.58
N ASP A 306 34.17 38.44 10.54
CA ASP A 306 35.43 39.12 10.33
C ASP A 306 35.57 40.26 11.37
N PRO A 307 36.66 40.33 12.16
CA PRO A 307 36.88 41.40 13.13
C PRO A 307 36.75 42.82 12.57
N ASP A 308 37.03 43.01 11.29
CA ASP A 308 36.98 44.32 10.62
C ASP A 308 35.59 44.66 10.07
N THR A 309 34.65 43.70 10.04
CA THR A 309 33.28 43.92 9.57
C THR A 309 32.38 44.37 10.73
N PRO A 310 31.63 45.49 10.59
CA PRO A 310 30.68 45.92 11.62
C PRO A 310 29.66 44.82 11.97
N ALA A 311 29.31 44.72 13.26
CA ALA A 311 28.36 43.70 13.73
C ALA A 311 27.00 43.76 13.01
N VAL A 312 26.52 44.96 12.69
CA VAL A 312 25.26 45.18 11.96
C VAL A 312 25.31 44.58 10.56
N GLU A 313 26.43 44.72 9.85
CA GLU A 313 26.61 44.17 8.51
C GLU A 313 26.67 42.64 8.54
N THR A 314 27.37 42.08 9.52
CA THR A 314 27.40 40.62 9.75
C THR A 314 25.99 40.07 10.00
N SER A 315 25.21 40.72 10.87
CA SER A 315 23.84 40.31 11.18
C SER A 315 22.92 40.38 9.96
N SER A 316 22.94 41.50 9.22
CA SER A 316 22.13 41.66 7.99
C SER A 316 22.47 40.63 6.91
N ARG A 317 23.77 40.30 6.76
CA ARG A 317 24.21 39.25 5.84
C ARG A 317 23.70 37.88 6.26
N ARG A 318 23.83 37.53 7.54
CA ARG A 318 23.32 36.26 8.09
C ARG A 318 21.82 36.13 7.93
N GLU A 319 21.07 37.20 8.19
CA GLU A 319 19.62 37.23 7.98
C GLU A 319 19.26 36.95 6.52
N THR A 320 19.96 37.58 5.57
CA THR A 320 19.76 37.35 4.13
C THR A 320 20.00 35.90 3.74
N ILE A 321 21.08 35.30 4.25
CA ILE A 321 21.40 33.89 4.01
C ILE A 321 20.35 32.98 4.65
N LEU A 322 19.95 33.26 5.89
CA LEU A 322 18.95 32.48 6.62
C LEU A 322 17.60 32.48 5.87
N ARG A 323 17.12 33.66 5.47
CA ARG A 323 15.88 33.79 4.69
C ARG A 323 15.96 33.10 3.33
N SER A 324 17.16 32.98 2.75
CA SER A 324 17.37 32.19 1.53
C SER A 324 17.42 30.69 1.84
N LEU A 325 17.95 30.28 2.98
CA LEU A 325 18.13 28.89 3.39
C LEU A 325 16.77 28.23 3.70
N VAL A 326 15.92 28.89 4.49
CA VAL A 326 14.67 28.29 4.99
C VAL A 326 13.48 28.48 4.04
N GLY A 327 12.49 27.58 4.15
CA GLY A 327 11.28 27.61 3.33
C GLY A 327 10.39 28.82 3.59
N ARG A 328 10.36 29.29 4.84
CA ARG A 328 9.67 30.52 5.27
C ARG A 328 10.25 31.05 6.58
N ALA A 329 10.44 32.36 6.66
CA ALA A 329 10.76 33.08 7.89
C ALA A 329 9.91 34.36 7.95
N SER A 330 9.06 34.48 8.98
CA SER A 330 8.19 35.64 9.18
C SER A 330 8.75 36.55 10.27
N GLY A 331 8.70 37.87 10.07
CA GLY A 331 9.09 38.84 11.10
C GLY A 331 10.56 38.75 11.54
N ASP A 332 10.81 38.94 12.84
CA ASP A 332 12.14 38.91 13.47
C ASP A 332 12.58 37.47 13.77
N VAL A 333 13.68 37.03 13.17
CA VAL A 333 14.19 35.66 13.26
C VAL A 333 15.70 35.72 13.47
N TYR A 334 16.15 35.19 14.60
CA TYR A 334 17.56 35.16 14.95
C TYR A 334 18.03 33.75 15.33
N ILE A 335 19.12 33.31 14.71
CA ILE A 335 19.75 32.02 15.00
C ILE A 335 21.24 32.25 15.22
N GLU A 336 21.74 31.78 16.36
CA GLU A 336 23.17 31.77 16.65
C GLU A 336 23.89 30.69 15.83
N PRO A 337 24.96 31.04 15.09
CA PRO A 337 25.75 30.04 14.37
C PRO A 337 26.59 29.20 15.34
N PRO A 338 26.83 27.90 15.06
CA PRO A 338 26.48 27.23 13.82
C PRO A 338 25.05 26.68 13.81
N LEU A 339 24.41 26.75 12.64
CA LEU A 339 23.16 26.09 12.28
C LEU A 339 23.47 24.89 11.38
N PHE A 340 22.79 23.77 11.60
CA PHE A 340 22.90 22.58 10.76
C PHE A 340 21.53 22.15 10.23
N VAL A 341 21.41 21.98 8.91
CA VAL A 341 20.17 21.54 8.24
C VAL A 341 20.44 20.52 7.15
N ASP A 342 19.44 19.70 6.80
CA ASP A 342 19.53 18.79 5.65
C ASP A 342 19.20 19.54 4.34
N TYR A 343 18.02 20.13 4.26
CA TYR A 343 17.51 20.85 3.08
C TYR A 343 17.29 22.34 3.36
N GLY A 344 16.94 22.71 4.59
CA GLY A 344 16.52 24.05 5.01
C GLY A 344 15.13 24.45 4.49
N CYS A 345 14.80 24.13 3.24
CA CYS A 345 13.57 24.57 2.58
C CYS A 345 12.29 23.97 3.17
N ASN A 346 12.36 22.97 4.04
CA ASN A 346 11.19 22.38 4.72
C ASN A 346 10.88 23.03 6.07
N ILE A 347 11.68 24.03 6.46
CA ILE A 347 11.55 24.76 7.72
C ILE A 347 10.71 26.01 7.51
N SER A 348 9.67 26.16 8.33
CA SER A 348 8.87 27.38 8.46
C SER A 348 8.99 27.94 9.87
N VAL A 349 9.30 29.22 9.98
CA VAL A 349 9.50 29.91 11.26
C VAL A 349 8.62 31.16 11.35
N GLY A 350 7.91 31.30 12.47
CA GLY A 350 7.09 32.45 12.85
C GLY A 350 7.91 33.67 13.28
N ASP A 351 7.20 34.73 13.68
CA ASP A 351 7.78 35.99 14.16
C ASP A 351 8.34 35.87 15.59
N GLY A 352 9.39 36.62 15.90
CA GLY A 352 10.04 36.62 17.21
C GLY A 352 10.70 35.30 17.57
N PHE A 353 11.31 34.61 16.60
CA PHE A 353 12.01 33.35 16.82
C PHE A 353 13.46 33.57 17.22
N TYR A 354 13.89 32.88 18.28
CA TYR A 354 15.29 32.83 18.69
C TYR A 354 15.77 31.38 18.82
N ALA A 355 16.93 31.07 18.24
CA ALA A 355 17.64 29.84 18.52
C ALA A 355 19.10 30.10 18.90
N ASN A 356 19.53 29.42 19.96
CA ASN A 356 20.89 29.48 20.47
C ASN A 356 21.82 28.53 19.68
N PHE A 357 23.11 28.49 20.06
CA PHE A 357 24.18 27.82 19.32
C PHE A 357 23.90 26.34 19.04
N ASN A 358 24.38 25.87 17.89
CA ASN A 358 24.40 24.45 17.54
C ASN A 358 23.00 23.84 17.40
N LEU A 359 22.07 24.58 16.79
CA LEU A 359 20.78 24.05 16.38
C LEU A 359 20.98 23.09 15.19
N THR A 360 20.49 21.87 15.30
CA THR A 360 20.46 20.89 14.21
C THR A 360 19.02 20.54 13.85
N VAL A 361 18.63 20.75 12.58
CA VAL A 361 17.31 20.43 12.05
C VAL A 361 17.45 19.51 10.84
N LEU A 362 17.22 18.21 11.04
CA LEU A 362 17.14 17.24 9.95
C LEU A 362 15.74 17.31 9.34
N ASP A 363 15.56 18.27 8.43
CA ASP A 363 14.28 18.66 7.82
C ASP A 363 13.95 17.84 6.56
N CYS A 364 14.11 16.52 6.59
CA CYS A 364 13.59 15.67 5.51
C CYS A 364 12.06 15.81 5.37
N GLY A 365 11.34 15.87 6.48
CA GLY A 365 9.92 16.23 6.55
C GLY A 365 9.73 17.70 6.95
N LEU A 366 8.47 18.14 6.96
CA LEU A 366 8.12 19.52 7.33
C LEU A 366 8.43 19.80 8.81
N VAL A 367 9.00 20.98 9.08
CA VAL A 367 9.20 21.52 10.42
C VAL A 367 8.52 22.89 10.48
N THR A 368 7.47 22.99 11.28
CA THR A 368 6.75 24.26 11.51
C THR A 368 7.02 24.75 12.92
N ILE A 369 7.57 25.96 13.04
CA ILE A 369 7.82 26.64 14.30
C ILE A 369 6.96 27.90 14.33
N GLY A 370 6.16 28.04 15.39
CA GLY A 370 5.27 29.16 15.61
C GLY A 370 5.98 30.46 16.00
N ASP A 371 5.19 31.42 16.45
CA ASP A 371 5.65 32.74 16.86
C ASP A 371 6.19 32.72 18.31
N HIS A 372 7.13 33.61 18.61
CA HIS A 372 7.70 33.80 19.96
C HIS A 372 8.29 32.52 20.57
N VAL A 373 8.92 31.69 19.73
CA VAL A 373 9.57 30.45 20.16
C VAL A 373 11.05 30.69 20.44
N GLU A 374 11.51 30.20 21.58
CA GLU A 374 12.91 30.30 22.01
C GLU A 374 13.51 28.89 22.17
N ILE A 375 14.66 28.66 21.52
CA ILE A 375 15.36 27.37 21.51
C ILE A 375 16.75 27.53 22.12
N GLY A 376 17.03 26.75 23.16
CA GLY A 376 18.33 26.67 23.82
C GLY A 376 19.40 25.94 22.98
N PRO A 377 20.65 25.92 23.44
CA PRO A 377 21.76 25.40 22.64
C PRO A 377 21.73 23.88 22.50
N ASN A 378 22.33 23.37 21.42
CA ASN A 378 22.49 21.94 21.11
C ASN A 378 21.16 21.18 20.97
N VAL A 379 20.12 21.84 20.45
CA VAL A 379 18.83 21.19 20.21
C VAL A 379 18.84 20.48 18.86
N ASN A 380 18.25 19.29 18.83
CA ASN A 380 18.12 18.44 17.64
C ASN A 380 16.64 18.25 17.30
N ILE A 381 16.24 18.62 16.09
CA ILE A 381 14.89 18.42 15.53
C ILE A 381 15.03 17.45 14.36
N ILE A 382 14.44 16.25 14.47
CA ILE A 382 14.72 15.13 13.55
C ILE A 382 13.41 14.59 12.99
N THR A 383 13.14 14.87 11.72
CA THR A 383 11.92 14.40 11.02
C THR A 383 12.11 13.08 10.26
N GLY A 384 13.34 12.76 9.86
CA GLY A 384 13.67 11.54 9.12
C GLY A 384 13.65 10.29 10.00
N GLU A 385 13.06 9.22 9.49
CA GLU A 385 12.95 7.93 10.15
C GLU A 385 13.33 6.78 9.21
N HIS A 386 13.66 5.64 9.82
CA HIS A 386 13.86 4.37 9.15
C HIS A 386 13.01 3.30 9.80
N GLU A 387 12.71 2.25 9.03
CA GLU A 387 12.06 1.06 9.57
C GLU A 387 12.83 0.53 10.78
N THR A 388 12.12 0.10 11.82
CA THR A 388 12.76 -0.48 13.02
C THR A 388 12.89 -1.99 12.91
N ASP A 389 11.95 -2.62 12.20
CA ASP A 389 11.99 -4.04 11.89
C ASP A 389 13.21 -4.39 11.02
N ILE A 390 13.83 -5.53 11.30
CA ILE A 390 15.09 -5.94 10.65
C ILE A 390 14.83 -6.36 9.20
N GLU A 391 13.74 -7.07 8.94
CA GLU A 391 13.41 -7.55 7.60
C GLU A 391 12.96 -6.39 6.72
N ALA A 392 12.12 -5.49 7.25
CA ALA A 392 11.71 -4.26 6.58
C ALA A 392 12.91 -3.37 6.25
N ARG A 393 13.87 -3.18 7.17
CA ARG A 393 15.11 -2.45 6.87
C ARG A 393 15.97 -3.09 5.78
N ARG A 394 16.01 -4.42 5.72
CA ARG A 394 16.75 -5.14 4.67
C ARG A 394 16.04 -5.04 3.32
N ALA A 395 14.72 -5.16 3.32
CA ALA A 395 13.88 -5.07 2.12
C ALA A 395 13.83 -3.65 1.54
N HIS A 396 13.79 -2.63 2.40
CA HIS A 396 13.76 -1.21 2.05
C HIS A 396 15.12 -0.54 2.23
N ARG A 397 16.21 -1.30 2.04
CA ARG A 397 17.57 -0.81 2.31
C ARG A 397 17.85 0.47 1.52
N GLY A 398 18.20 1.53 2.25
CA GLY A 398 18.51 2.83 1.66
C GLY A 398 17.29 3.70 1.38
N LEU A 399 16.07 3.26 1.73
CA LEU A 399 14.87 4.10 1.73
C LEU A 399 14.62 4.68 3.13
N GLU A 400 13.95 5.83 3.13
CA GLU A 400 13.64 6.63 4.31
C GLU A 400 12.17 7.02 4.28
N PHE A 401 11.61 7.39 5.42
CA PHE A 401 10.31 8.08 5.48
C PHE A 401 10.41 9.21 6.49
N THR A 402 9.43 10.12 6.49
CA THR A 402 9.47 11.31 7.35
C THR A 402 8.19 11.44 8.15
N ARG A 403 8.27 12.19 9.24
CA ARG A 403 7.10 12.65 9.98
C ARG A 403 7.27 14.12 10.36
N GLU A 404 6.26 14.92 10.04
CA GLU A 404 6.22 16.36 10.35
C GLU A 404 6.41 16.63 11.85
N ILE A 405 7.09 17.73 12.17
CA ILE A 405 7.19 18.27 13.53
C ILE A 405 6.56 19.66 13.55
N VAL A 406 5.74 19.92 14.57
CA VAL A 406 5.11 21.23 14.80
C VAL A 406 5.45 21.71 16.21
N ILE A 407 5.99 22.92 16.33
CA ILE A 407 6.19 23.63 17.58
C ILE A 407 5.26 24.84 17.57
N GLY A 408 4.31 24.87 18.51
CA GLY A 408 3.35 25.96 18.66
C GLY A 408 3.99 27.25 19.16
N ASN A 409 3.18 28.30 19.23
CA ASN A 409 3.62 29.62 19.67
C ASN A 409 4.08 29.63 21.13
N ASP A 410 4.87 30.62 21.53
CA ASP A 410 5.26 30.88 22.93
C ASP A 410 5.95 29.68 23.61
N CYS A 411 6.62 28.82 22.83
CA CYS A 411 7.28 27.64 23.35
C CYS A 411 8.74 27.93 23.74
N TRP A 412 9.19 27.28 24.81
CA TRP A 412 10.61 27.29 25.23
C TRP A 412 11.20 25.88 25.15
N ILE A 413 12.25 25.69 24.36
CA ILE A 413 12.95 24.41 24.22
C ILE A 413 14.30 24.49 24.92
N GLY A 414 14.47 23.75 26.02
CA GLY A 414 15.71 23.75 26.80
C GLY A 414 16.92 23.17 26.05
N ALA A 415 18.11 23.46 26.57
CA ALA A 415 19.37 22.99 26.00
C ALA A 415 19.45 21.46 25.88
N ASN A 416 20.14 20.95 24.86
CA ASN A 416 20.36 19.51 24.63
C ASN A 416 19.06 18.68 24.51
N VAL A 417 17.98 19.27 24.00
CA VAL A 417 16.73 18.55 23.73
C VAL A 417 16.80 17.86 22.37
N THR A 418 16.19 16.68 22.26
CA THR A 418 15.94 15.99 20.98
C THR A 418 14.44 15.86 20.74
N ILE A 419 13.94 16.35 19.61
CA ILE A 419 12.55 16.24 19.17
C ILE A 419 12.50 15.28 17.98
N LEU A 420 11.74 14.20 18.11
CA LEU A 420 11.59 13.16 17.07
C LEU A 420 10.36 13.43 16.19
N GLY A 421 10.38 12.87 14.99
CA GLY A 421 9.35 13.00 13.97
C GLY A 421 7.94 12.66 14.47
N GLY A 422 6.94 13.38 13.96
CA GLY A 422 5.53 13.12 14.24
C GLY A 422 5.05 13.70 15.57
N VAL A 423 5.78 14.68 16.11
CA VAL A 423 5.47 15.34 17.38
C VAL A 423 4.91 16.74 17.12
N THR A 424 3.81 17.05 17.78
CA THR A 424 3.31 18.41 17.99
C THR A 424 3.58 18.87 19.42
N ILE A 425 4.34 19.94 19.59
CA ILE A 425 4.48 20.65 20.86
C ILE A 425 3.45 21.76 20.88
N GLY A 426 2.44 21.64 21.74
CA GLY A 426 1.37 22.63 21.86
C GLY A 426 1.88 23.97 22.36
N GLU A 427 1.20 25.05 21.96
CA GLU A 427 1.51 26.43 22.33
C GLU A 427 1.76 26.64 23.83
N GLY A 428 2.63 27.59 24.18
CA GLY A 428 2.94 27.97 25.57
C GLY A 428 3.64 26.87 26.37
N SER A 429 4.18 25.83 25.73
CA SER A 429 4.80 24.70 26.40
C SER A 429 6.30 24.89 26.59
N SER A 430 6.85 24.32 27.66
CA SER A 430 8.28 24.32 27.94
C SER A 430 8.84 22.89 27.98
N VAL A 431 9.90 22.64 27.22
CA VAL A 431 10.65 21.38 27.26
C VAL A 431 11.91 21.59 28.09
N GLY A 432 12.08 20.85 29.19
CA GLY A 432 13.27 20.95 30.03
C GLY A 432 14.52 20.43 29.32
N ALA A 433 15.68 20.96 29.71
CA ALA A 433 16.96 20.58 29.13
C ALA A 433 17.25 19.07 29.22
N GLY A 434 17.92 18.52 28.20
CA GLY A 434 18.29 17.10 28.12
C GLY A 434 17.13 16.14 27.82
N SER A 435 15.96 16.64 27.46
CA SER A 435 14.77 15.82 27.23
C SER A 435 14.71 15.22 25.83
N VAL A 436 14.07 14.04 25.70
CA VAL A 436 13.76 13.42 24.41
C VAL A 436 12.25 13.41 24.19
N VAL A 437 11.77 14.25 23.28
CA VAL A 437 10.35 14.40 22.95
C VAL A 437 10.00 13.46 21.82
N LYS A 438 9.20 12.44 22.13
CA LYS A 438 8.78 11.39 21.16
C LYS A 438 7.26 11.22 21.03
N ARG A 439 6.50 12.10 21.67
CA ARG A 439 5.04 12.14 21.70
C ARG A 439 4.62 13.60 21.79
N ASP A 440 3.40 13.87 21.35
CA ASP A 440 2.80 15.20 21.45
C ASP A 440 2.83 15.74 22.89
N VAL A 441 3.08 17.03 22.99
CA VAL A 441 3.04 17.79 24.24
C VAL A 441 1.76 18.62 24.22
N PRO A 442 0.83 18.40 25.17
CA PRO A 442 -0.37 19.23 25.25
C PRO A 442 -0.01 20.71 25.44
N PRO A 443 -0.81 21.66 24.92
CA PRO A 443 -0.60 23.09 25.14
C PRO A 443 -0.40 23.44 26.62
N PHE A 444 0.36 24.49 26.88
CA PHE A 444 0.66 25.04 28.19
C PHE A 444 1.21 24.00 29.17
N SER A 445 2.08 23.11 28.71
CA SER A 445 2.66 22.04 29.54
C SER A 445 4.15 22.24 29.75
N VAL A 446 4.65 21.84 30.92
CA VAL A 446 6.08 21.66 31.15
C VAL A 446 6.40 20.18 31.10
N VAL A 447 7.28 19.78 30.18
CA VAL A 447 7.72 18.39 30.02
C VAL A 447 9.21 18.24 30.28
N VAL A 448 9.60 17.14 30.93
CA VAL A 448 11.02 16.83 31.19
C VAL A 448 11.30 15.34 31.04
N GLY A 449 12.55 14.98 30.76
CA GLY A 449 13.07 13.62 30.84
C GLY A 449 13.27 12.91 29.49
N ASN A 450 13.80 11.69 29.55
CA ASN A 450 14.01 10.80 28.40
C ASN A 450 13.35 9.44 28.67
N PRO A 451 12.16 9.15 28.10
CA PRO A 451 11.35 10.04 27.25
C PRO A 451 10.63 11.14 28.04
N ALA A 452 10.40 12.29 27.42
CA ALA A 452 9.78 13.46 28.05
C ALA A 452 8.36 13.16 28.54
N ARG A 453 8.01 13.68 29.73
CA ARG A 453 6.68 13.56 30.34
C ARG A 453 6.25 14.88 30.95
N VAL A 454 4.94 15.15 30.90
CA VAL A 454 4.33 16.30 31.56
C VAL A 454 4.56 16.17 33.06
N VAL A 455 5.13 17.21 33.66
CA VAL A 455 5.36 17.31 35.11
C VAL A 455 4.48 18.35 35.79
N ARG A 456 4.08 19.39 35.05
CA ARG A 456 3.15 20.42 35.52
C ARG A 456 2.60 21.24 34.35
N SER A 457 1.58 22.05 34.64
CA SER A 457 1.14 23.12 33.75
C SER A 457 2.20 24.24 33.68
N ALA A 458 2.32 24.87 32.52
CA ALA A 458 3.09 26.09 32.29
C ALA A 458 2.33 27.34 32.77
N ARG A 459 0.99 27.27 32.86
CA ARG A 459 0.19 28.30 33.52
C ARG A 459 0.34 28.18 35.02
N LYS A 460 0.72 29.27 35.68
CA LYS A 460 0.52 29.40 37.13
C LYS A 460 -0.96 29.65 37.36
N GLU A 461 -1.61 28.83 38.19
CA GLU A 461 -2.88 29.24 38.80
C GLU A 461 -2.56 30.48 39.64
N VAL A 462 -3.20 31.60 39.29
CA VAL A 462 -3.06 32.89 39.99
C VAL A 462 -3.94 32.88 41.23
#